data_AF-D3MRC9-F1
#
_entry.id   AF-D3MRC9-F1
#
_cell.length_a   1.000
_cell.length_b   1.000
_cell.length_c   1.000
_cell.angle_alpha   90.00
_cell.angle_beta   90.00
_cell.angle_gamma   90.00
#
_symmetry.space_group_name_H-M   'P 1'
#
loop_
_entity.id
_entity.type
_entity.pdbx_description
1 polymer ?
#
loop_
_entity_poly.entity_id
_entity_poly.type
_entity_poly.pdbx_seq_one_letter_code
_entity_poly.pdbx_strand_id
1 'polypeptide(L)' 'MVSLEEMRRAEGHQIRIVYINGESNEDYCSYYMHPANDEEEALIFIGEHFEAEQSDIESITILD' A
#
# COMPACT_ATOMS: atom_id res chain seq x y z
N MET A 1 -4.98 -10.36 -1.30
CA MET A 1 -4.08 -9.51 -2.07
C MET A 1 -4.89 -8.35 -2.57
N VAL A 2 -4.51 -7.14 -2.16
CA VAL A 2 -5.24 -5.90 -2.42
C VAL A 2 -5.29 -5.58 -3.92
N SER A 3 -6.32 -4.87 -4.38
CA SER A 3 -6.39 -4.41 -5.78
C SER A 3 -5.53 -3.16 -6.00
N LEU A 4 -5.09 -2.96 -7.24
CA LEU A 4 -4.38 -1.74 -7.65
C LEU A 4 -5.22 -0.48 -7.45
N GLU A 5 -6.54 -0.59 -7.57
CA GLU A 5 -7.45 0.53 -7.36
C GLU A 5 -7.50 0.93 -5.87
N GLU A 6 -7.51 -0.04 -4.96
CA GLU A 6 -7.41 0.22 -3.52
C GLU A 6 -6.06 0.87 -3.16
N MET A 7 -4.95 0.37 -3.71
CA MET A 7 -3.62 0.98 -3.51
C MET A 7 -3.56 2.41 -4.04
N ARG A 8 -4.12 2.66 -5.23
CA ARG A 8 -4.17 4.01 -5.81
C ARG A 8 -5.02 4.97 -4.99
N ARG A 9 -6.13 4.50 -4.43
CA ARG A 9 -7.01 5.31 -3.57
C ARG A 9 -6.35 5.64 -2.21
N ALA A 10 -5.40 4.83 -1.77
CA ALA A 10 -4.68 5.06 -0.52
C ALA A 10 -3.75 6.27 -0.58
N GLU A 11 -3.22 6.60 -1.77
CA GLU A 11 -2.28 7.71 -1.94
C GLU A 11 -2.84 9.02 -1.40
N GLY A 12 -2.07 9.67 -0.53
CA GLY A 12 -2.40 10.95 0.07
C GLY A 12 -3.26 10.88 1.33
N HIS A 13 -3.53 9.68 1.85
CA HIS A 13 -4.40 9.45 3.01
C HIS A 13 -3.69 8.80 4.19
N GLN A 14 -4.22 9.02 5.40
CA GLN A 14 -3.91 8.16 6.54
C GLN A 14 -4.58 6.80 6.30
N ILE A 15 -3.79 5.74 6.39
CA ILE A 15 -4.28 4.38 6.14
C ILE A 15 -3.94 3.45 7.30
N ARG A 16 -4.76 2.41 7.42
CA ARG A 16 -4.41 1.17 8.09
C ARG A 16 -4.09 0.12 7.04
N ILE A 17 -2.89 -0.45 7.11
CA ILE A 17 -2.48 -1.57 6.28
C ILE A 17 -2.49 -2.86 7.10
N VAL A 18 -2.96 -3.94 6.50
CA VAL A 18 -2.83 -5.30 7.04
C VAL A 18 -2.02 -6.10 6.04
N TYR A 19 -0.92 -6.68 6.52
CA TYR A 19 -0.02 -7.51 5.73
C TYR A 19 -0.48 -8.97 5.74
N ILE A 20 -0.08 -9.75 4.73
CA ILE A 20 -0.42 -11.18 4.61
C ILE A 20 0.09 -12.03 5.78
N ASN A 21 1.09 -11.54 6.51
CA ASN A 21 1.65 -12.19 7.70
C ASN A 21 0.81 -11.92 8.97
N GLY A 22 -0.26 -11.12 8.87
CA GLY A 22 -1.13 -10.72 9.97
C GLY A 22 -0.66 -9.49 10.75
N GLU A 23 0.50 -8.91 10.42
CA GLU A 23 0.94 -7.64 10.99
C GLU A 23 0.09 -6.48 10.43
N SER A 24 -0.03 -5.41 11.21
CA SER A 24 -0.74 -4.22 10.76
C SER A 24 -0.05 -2.95 11.25
N ASN A 25 -0.12 -1.91 10.43
CA ASN A 25 0.41 -0.58 10.73
C ASN A 25 -0.62 0.49 10.33
N GLU A 26 -0.67 1.58 11.08
CA GLU A 26 -1.44 2.78 10.75
C GLU A 26 -0.49 3.95 10.52
N ASP A 27 -0.41 4.43 9.29
CA ASP A 27 0.50 5.51 8.89
C ASP A 27 0.02 6.17 7.57
N TYR A 28 0.71 7.22 7.14
CA TYR A 28 0.38 7.99 5.95
C TYR A 28 0.91 7.32 4.67
N CYS A 29 0.04 7.10 3.69
CA CYS A 29 0.44 6.64 2.36
C CYS A 29 0.87 7.86 1.53
N SER A 30 2.17 8.02 1.30
CA SER A 30 2.74 9.20 0.65
C SER A 30 2.70 9.12 -0.87
N TYR A 31 2.84 7.92 -1.44
CA TYR A 31 2.90 7.74 -2.88
C TYR A 31 2.48 6.33 -3.29
N TYR A 32 1.74 6.23 -4.40
CA TYR A 32 1.46 4.97 -5.08
C TYR A 32 2.32 4.84 -6.34
N MET A 33 3.08 3.75 -6.44
CA MET A 33 3.87 3.43 -7.62
C MET A 33 3.21 2.29 -8.40
N HIS A 34 2.82 2.60 -9.65
CA HIS A 34 2.46 1.58 -10.63
C HIS A 34 3.69 1.23 -11.48
N PRO A 35 4.01 -0.05 -11.67
CA PRO A 35 5.19 -0.47 -12.42
C PRO A 35 5.09 -0.10 -13.90
N ALA A 36 6.24 0.15 -14.52
CA ALA A 36 6.31 0.50 -15.95
C ALA A 36 6.36 -0.73 -16.88
N ASN A 37 6.60 -1.91 -16.32
CA ASN A 37 6.67 -3.20 -17.01
C ASN A 37 5.93 -4.26 -16.17
N ASP A 38 5.63 -5.41 -16.78
CA ASP A 38 4.91 -6.51 -16.12
C ASP A 38 5.81 -7.37 -15.19
N GLU A 39 7.09 -7.02 -15.04
CA GLU A 39 8.05 -7.75 -14.20
C GLU A 39 8.14 -7.18 -12.79
N GLU A 40 7.74 -5.92 -12.59
CA GLU A 40 7.69 -5.25 -11.29
C GLU A 40 6.26 -5.27 -10.72
N GLU A 41 6.16 -5.33 -9.39
CA GLU A 41 4.87 -5.22 -8.70
C GLU A 41 4.54 -3.76 -8.38
N ALA A 42 3.25 -3.47 -8.21
CA ALA A 42 2.85 -2.19 -7.63
C ALA A 42 3.21 -2.14 -6.15
N LEU A 43 3.55 -0.95 -5.67
CA LEU A 43 3.90 -0.72 -4.27
C LEU A 43 3.38 0.64 -3.78
N ILE A 44 3.25 0.77 -2.47
CA ILE A 44 2.95 2.04 -1.81
C ILE A 44 4.06 2.42 -0.83
N PHE A 45 4.32 3.72 -0.72
CA PHE A 45 5.23 4.29 0.26
C PHE A 45 4.45 4.73 1.49
N ILE A 46 4.89 4.25 2.66
CA ILE A 46 4.24 4.43 3.94
C ILE A 46 5.20 5.19 4.86
N GLY A 47 4.78 6.34 5.34
CA GLY A 47 5.64 7.25 6.09
C GLY A 47 6.85 7.74 5.26
N GLU A 48 8.00 7.92 5.90
CA GLU A 48 9.23 8.42 5.25
C GLU A 48 10.16 7.31 4.71
N HIS A 49 10.01 6.07 5.19
CA HIS A 49 11.03 5.03 5.01
C HIS A 49 10.49 3.62 4.76
N PHE A 50 9.18 3.43 4.63
CA PHE A 50 8.60 2.11 4.45
C PHE A 50 7.95 1.99 3.07
N GLU A 51 8.09 0.82 2.47
CA GLU A 51 7.43 0.45 1.22
C GLU A 51 6.72 -0.89 1.41
N ALA A 52 5.57 -1.05 0.78
CA ALA A 52 4.81 -2.29 0.82
C ALA A 52 4.41 -2.68 -0.60
N GLU A 53 4.88 -3.85 -1.04
CA GLU A 53 4.52 -4.45 -2.33
C GLU A 53 3.09 -4.98 -2.30
N GLN A 54 2.42 -5.01 -3.45
CA GLN A 54 1.03 -5.46 -3.57
C GLN A 54 0.83 -6.87 -3.01
N SER A 55 1.78 -7.77 -3.25
CA SER A 55 1.73 -9.16 -2.78
C SER A 55 1.80 -9.29 -1.26
N ASP A 56 2.47 -8.35 -0.57
CA ASP A 56 2.57 -8.33 0.88
C ASP A 56 1.33 -7.78 1.58
N ILE A 57 0.44 -7.10 0.83
CA ILE A 57 -0.72 -6.41 1.38
C ILE A 57 -1.97 -7.27 1.29
N GLU A 58 -2.53 -7.59 2.45
CA GLU A 58 -3.82 -8.25 2.57
C GLU A 58 -4.96 -7.25 2.31
N SER A 59 -4.94 -6.09 2.98
CA SER A 59 -5.95 -5.03 2.84
C SER A 59 -5.44 -3.64 3.24
N ILE A 60 -6.10 -2.61 2.69
CA ILE A 60 -5.87 -1.20 3.02
C ILE A 60 -7.21 -0.58 3.45
N THR A 61 -7.24 0.15 4.56
CA THR A 61 -8.39 0.95 5.00
C THR A 61 -7.98 2.41 5.12
N ILE A 62 -8.70 3.31 4.45
CA ILE A 62 -8.52 4.76 4.61
C ILE A 62 -9.19 5.20 5.91
N LEU A 63 -8.48 5.98 6.73
CA LEU A 63 -8.92 6.41 8.06
C LEU A 63 -9.47 7.84 8.09
N ASP A 64 -9.40 8.56 6.96
CA ASP A 64 -9.83 9.95 6.78
C ASP A 64 -11.28 10.08 6.28
#